data_AF-A0A960JR22-F1
#
_entry.id   AF-A0A960JR22-F1
#
_cell.length_a   1.000
_cell.length_b   1.000
_cell.length_c   1.000
_cell.angle_alpha   90.00
_cell.angle_beta   90.00
_cell.angle_gamma   90.00
#
_symmetry.space_group_name_H-M   'P 1'
#
loop_
_entity.id
_entity.type
_entity.pdbx_description
1 polymer ?
#
loop_
_entity_poly.entity_id
_entity_poly.type
_entity_poly.pdbx_seq_one_letter_code
_entity_poly.pdbx_strand_id
1 'polypeptide(L)'
;YVADTQDQAGGALGLLTQLVAVFGYVGLFVGGIIIANTFSILITQRTRELALMRACGAGRFQVLGSIMIEATLVGLLGSAVGLGVGLLGVIGLLRLVGNVITLPDTVPTLTPLVVAGSLVIGTATTVIASMVPGWRATRISPVAALGEVAEDRGRGSTARRVIGTVMALGGLTAGLVALFVIGANARLTLVAADPVSGAGATTVNLRTVVFAVSAAVTLLSFLVVGPLVIGPVGRIIGAPLRRFGGPVGRIASENARRNPSRTTATAAALTIGVAIATALAVFVASLVGSVKGGFEEQLRGQIVVSSGLGGATAGGLPEEVMSEVADTDGIDTLARVRFIPATVTGIDGNPTGGGSVSGIDPAPFFSLVNVPLVGGGPSSLLPGTVAVDADTARANEWRVGDVISVFYPQVGSVDYRISLLFEGPIGTASYLMPMQNLDDVTAVAFRQDALYYISVVPGADPAEVADRIDGVLRRVAPAASAQLVPQWLDDTVATFTLALNLVYVML
;
A
#
# COMPACT_ATOMS: atom_id res chain seq x y z
N TYR A 1 -3.49 -27.38 -8.39
CA TYR A 1 -2.09 -27.22 -7.95
C TYR A 1 -1.42 -26.00 -8.57
N VAL A 2 -1.06 -25.98 -9.86
CA VAL A 2 -0.45 -24.78 -10.50
C VAL A 2 -1.40 -23.56 -10.45
N ALA A 3 -2.71 -23.78 -10.63
CA ALA A 3 -3.72 -22.72 -10.54
C ALA A 3 -3.85 -22.13 -9.12
N ASP A 4 -3.86 -22.94 -8.06
CA ASP A 4 -3.95 -22.45 -6.67
C ASP A 4 -2.66 -21.73 -6.20
N THR A 5 -1.49 -22.21 -6.62
CA THR A 5 -0.22 -21.49 -6.37
C THR A 5 -0.17 -20.16 -7.11
N GLN A 6 -0.83 -20.06 -8.28
CA GLN A 6 -1.00 -18.80 -9.01
C GLN A 6 -2.00 -17.86 -8.31
N ASP A 7 -3.01 -18.38 -7.61
CA ASP A 7 -3.97 -17.57 -6.84
C ASP A 7 -3.39 -17.05 -5.51
N GLN A 8 -2.53 -17.81 -4.82
CA GLN A 8 -1.81 -17.32 -3.64
C GLN A 8 -0.70 -16.33 -3.99
N ALA A 9 0.10 -16.64 -5.02
CA ALA A 9 0.97 -15.64 -5.62
C ALA A 9 0.11 -14.44 -6.05
N GLY A 10 -1.07 -14.67 -6.62
CA GLY A 10 -2.05 -13.64 -6.99
C GLY A 10 -2.57 -12.78 -5.84
N GLY A 11 -2.64 -13.30 -4.60
CA GLY A 11 -3.03 -12.54 -3.42
C GLY A 11 -1.92 -11.61 -2.92
N ALA A 12 -0.69 -12.12 -2.75
CA ALA A 12 0.47 -11.32 -2.36
C ALA A 12 0.92 -10.36 -3.47
N LEU A 13 0.96 -10.85 -4.72
CA LEU A 13 1.16 -10.02 -5.91
C LEU A 13 -0.01 -9.06 -6.12
N GLY A 14 -1.22 -9.41 -5.70
CA GLY A 14 -2.41 -8.56 -5.74
C GLY A 14 -2.27 -7.35 -4.82
N LEU A 15 -1.81 -7.56 -3.59
CA LEU A 15 -1.46 -6.46 -2.67
C LEU A 15 -0.34 -5.59 -3.25
N LEU A 16 0.72 -6.19 -3.79
CA LEU A 16 1.83 -5.45 -4.40
C LEU A 16 1.37 -4.66 -5.63
N THR A 17 0.55 -5.26 -6.50
CA THR A 17 -0.04 -4.61 -7.68
C THR A 17 -0.95 -3.48 -7.25
N GLN A 18 -1.78 -3.68 -6.22
CA GLN A 18 -2.67 -2.65 -5.70
C GLN A 18 -1.89 -1.49 -5.07
N LEU A 19 -0.81 -1.78 -4.33
CA LEU A 19 0.10 -0.77 -3.82
C LEU A 19 0.71 0.03 -4.97
N VAL A 20 1.39 -0.61 -5.92
CA VAL A 20 2.00 0.06 -7.09
C VAL A 20 0.97 0.86 -7.89
N ALA A 21 -0.26 0.35 -8.05
CA ALA A 21 -1.34 1.09 -8.71
C ALA A 21 -1.74 2.35 -7.95
N VAL A 22 -1.90 2.28 -6.63
CA VAL A 22 -2.15 3.46 -5.78
C VAL A 22 -1.05 4.50 -5.97
N PHE A 23 0.22 4.07 -6.02
CA PHE A 23 1.34 4.97 -6.28
C PHE A 23 1.31 5.59 -7.68
N GLY A 24 0.96 4.82 -8.69
CA GLY A 24 0.74 5.33 -10.04
C GLY A 24 -0.33 6.42 -10.07
N TYR A 25 -1.46 6.23 -9.38
CA TYR A 25 -2.51 7.24 -9.27
C TYR A 25 -2.05 8.50 -8.53
N VAL A 26 -1.29 8.35 -7.45
CA VAL A 26 -0.71 9.48 -6.71
C VAL A 26 0.26 10.27 -7.59
N GLY A 27 1.16 9.58 -8.31
CA GLY A 27 2.09 10.20 -9.24
C GLY A 27 1.38 10.96 -10.36
N LEU A 28 0.31 10.38 -10.92
CA LEU A 28 -0.53 11.00 -11.94
C LEU A 28 -1.24 12.26 -11.42
N PHE A 29 -1.72 12.21 -10.18
CA PHE A 29 -2.35 13.34 -9.50
C PHE A 29 -1.36 14.49 -9.25
N VAL A 30 -0.18 14.18 -8.69
CA VAL A 30 0.88 15.18 -8.45
C VAL A 30 1.38 15.76 -9.76
N GLY A 31 1.66 14.91 -10.75
CA GLY A 31 2.06 15.31 -12.10
C GLY A 31 1.04 16.25 -12.74
N GLY A 32 -0.25 15.93 -12.64
CA GLY A 32 -1.33 16.79 -13.11
C GLY A 32 -1.31 18.19 -12.48
N ILE A 33 -1.02 18.31 -11.19
CA ILE A 33 -0.91 19.60 -10.51
C ILE A 33 0.30 20.39 -11.01
N ILE A 34 1.45 19.73 -11.17
CA ILE A 34 2.67 20.36 -11.70
C ILE A 34 2.41 20.85 -13.14
N ILE A 35 1.80 20.01 -13.97
CA ILE A 35 1.42 20.35 -15.34
C ILE A 35 0.49 21.57 -15.35
N ALA A 36 -0.57 21.57 -14.55
CA ALA A 36 -1.52 22.68 -14.46
C ALA A 36 -0.82 24.00 -14.06
N ASN A 37 0.15 23.94 -13.14
CA ASN A 37 0.94 25.09 -12.73
C ASN A 37 1.83 25.59 -13.88
N THR A 38 2.55 24.69 -14.54
CA THR A 38 3.42 25.01 -15.67
C THR A 38 2.64 25.66 -16.81
N PHE A 39 1.51 25.08 -17.22
CA PHE A 39 0.65 25.68 -18.24
C PHE A 39 0.06 27.02 -17.79
N SER A 40 -0.30 27.17 -16.52
CA SER A 40 -0.75 28.47 -16.00
C SER A 40 0.32 29.56 -16.19
N ILE A 41 1.59 29.23 -15.93
CA ILE A 41 2.72 30.15 -16.09
C ILE A 41 2.95 30.46 -17.57
N LEU A 42 3.06 29.44 -18.42
CA LEU A 42 3.31 29.57 -19.86
C LEU A 42 2.24 30.43 -20.56
N ILE A 43 0.97 30.18 -20.25
CA ILE A 43 -0.16 30.94 -20.77
C ILE A 43 -0.11 32.39 -20.31
N THR A 44 0.23 32.63 -19.04
CA THR A 44 0.34 33.98 -18.49
C THR A 44 1.43 34.77 -19.23
N GLN A 45 2.56 34.12 -19.55
CA GLN A 45 3.66 34.76 -20.29
C GLN A 45 3.29 35.11 -21.73
N ARG A 46 2.45 34.30 -22.39
CA ARG A 46 1.99 34.54 -23.78
C ARG A 46 0.62 35.22 -23.87
N THR A 47 0.10 35.78 -22.76
CA THR A 47 -1.26 36.36 -22.73
C THR A 47 -1.45 37.49 -23.76
N ARG A 48 -0.39 38.27 -24.04
CA ARG A 48 -0.43 39.32 -25.07
C ARG A 48 -0.59 38.75 -26.48
N GLU A 49 0.07 37.63 -26.79
CA GLU A 49 -0.06 36.94 -28.09
C GLU A 49 -1.47 36.38 -28.26
N LEU A 50 -2.01 35.75 -27.22
CA LEU A 50 -3.38 35.24 -27.21
C LEU A 50 -4.41 36.36 -27.36
N ALA A 51 -4.16 37.52 -26.73
CA ALA A 51 -5.00 38.69 -26.85
C ALA A 51 -4.95 39.31 -28.27
N LEU A 52 -3.77 39.37 -28.88
CA LEU A 52 -3.59 39.83 -30.26
C LEU A 52 -4.29 38.91 -31.25
N MET A 53 -4.16 37.59 -31.11
CA MET A 53 -4.91 36.64 -31.94
C MET A 53 -6.43 36.87 -31.87
N ARG A 54 -6.95 37.13 -30.67
CA ARG A 54 -8.38 37.47 -30.47
C ARG A 54 -8.77 38.83 -31.02
N ALA A 55 -7.87 39.82 -30.96
CA ALA A 55 -8.09 41.13 -31.57
C ALA A 55 -8.17 41.04 -33.11
N CYS A 56 -7.41 40.12 -33.70
CA CYS A 56 -7.48 39.78 -35.13
C CYS A 56 -8.68 38.89 -35.52
N GLY A 57 -9.57 38.55 -34.58
CA GLY A 57 -10.81 37.82 -34.86
C GLY A 57 -10.83 36.35 -34.42
N ALA A 58 -9.77 35.82 -33.80
CA ALA A 58 -9.77 34.43 -33.32
C ALA A 58 -10.82 34.21 -32.22
N GLY A 59 -11.62 33.15 -32.37
CA GLY A 59 -12.65 32.77 -31.41
C GLY A 59 -12.06 32.16 -30.12
N ARG A 60 -12.82 32.24 -29.01
CA ARG A 60 -12.46 31.62 -27.71
C ARG A 60 -12.11 30.13 -27.83
N PHE A 61 -12.82 29.40 -28.68
CA PHE A 61 -12.62 27.96 -28.89
C PHE A 61 -11.43 27.68 -29.80
N GLN A 62 -11.04 28.58 -30.70
CA GLN A 62 -9.81 28.45 -31.50
C GLN A 62 -8.59 28.64 -30.61
N VAL A 63 -8.62 29.63 -29.70
CA VAL A 63 -7.56 29.83 -28.72
C VAL A 63 -7.46 28.63 -27.77
N LEU A 64 -8.59 28.14 -27.25
CA LEU A 64 -8.60 26.94 -26.40
C LEU A 64 -8.06 25.72 -27.17
N GLY A 65 -8.49 25.53 -28.42
CA GLY A 65 -8.04 24.44 -29.29
C GLY A 65 -6.52 24.47 -29.51
N SER A 66 -5.93 25.65 -29.75
CA SER A 66 -4.48 25.80 -29.88
C SER A 66 -3.75 25.35 -28.61
N ILE A 67 -4.25 25.71 -27.43
CA ILE A 67 -3.67 25.31 -26.14
C ILE A 67 -3.82 23.80 -25.92
N MET A 68 -4.99 23.24 -26.25
CA MET A 68 -5.22 21.78 -26.13
C MET A 68 -4.35 20.98 -27.08
N ILE A 69 -4.07 21.48 -28.29
CA ILE A 69 -3.13 20.85 -29.24
C ILE A 69 -1.71 20.88 -28.67
N GLU A 70 -1.25 22.02 -28.15
CA GLU A 70 0.07 22.12 -27.48
C GLU A 70 0.16 21.14 -26.31
N ALA A 71 -0.88 21.08 -25.46
CA ALA A 71 -0.95 20.13 -24.35
C ALA A 71 -0.98 18.66 -24.81
N THR A 72 -1.63 18.35 -25.93
CA THR A 72 -1.68 17.00 -26.48
C THR A 72 -0.32 16.58 -27.00
N LEU A 73 0.39 17.45 -27.72
CA LEU A 73 1.74 17.17 -28.24
C LEU A 73 2.75 16.98 -27.10
N VAL A 74 2.72 17.88 -26.11
CA VAL A 74 3.57 17.77 -24.92
C VAL A 74 3.22 16.51 -24.12
N GLY A 75 1.93 16.20 -23.98
CA GLY A 75 1.45 15.01 -23.29
C GLY A 75 1.88 13.72 -23.98
N LEU A 76 1.83 13.66 -25.31
CA LEU A 76 2.27 12.50 -26.09
C LEU A 76 3.78 12.26 -25.94
N LEU A 77 4.58 13.31 -26.11
CA LEU A 77 6.04 13.24 -25.94
C LEU A 77 6.41 12.88 -24.50
N GLY A 78 5.80 13.54 -23.53
CA GLY A 78 6.00 13.27 -22.11
C GLY A 78 5.61 11.85 -21.72
N SER A 79 4.51 11.32 -22.26
CA SER A 79 4.08 9.94 -22.02
C SER A 79 5.02 8.93 -22.67
N ALA A 80 5.53 9.21 -23.88
CA ALA A 80 6.51 8.34 -24.54
C ALA A 80 7.84 8.27 -23.77
N VAL A 81 8.34 9.42 -23.31
CA VAL A 81 9.53 9.48 -22.45
C VAL A 81 9.26 8.81 -21.11
N GLY A 82 8.11 9.08 -20.49
CA GLY A 82 7.69 8.48 -19.22
C GLY A 82 7.57 6.97 -19.29
N LEU A 83 7.06 6.42 -20.39
CA LEU A 83 7.03 4.98 -20.66
C LEU A 83 8.44 4.40 -20.72
N GLY A 84 9.35 5.04 -21.46
CA GLY A 84 10.74 4.61 -21.54
C GLY A 84 11.45 4.61 -20.18
N VAL A 85 11.30 5.69 -19.41
CA VAL A 85 11.85 5.80 -18.05
C VAL A 85 11.20 4.77 -17.12
N GLY A 86 9.88 4.58 -17.21
CA GLY A 86 9.16 3.58 -16.42
C GLY A 86 9.61 2.15 -16.71
N LEU A 87 9.86 1.83 -17.99
CA LEU A 87 10.40 0.52 -18.40
C LEU A 87 11.80 0.31 -17.82
N LEU A 88 12.69 1.30 -17.92
CA LEU A 88 14.02 1.25 -17.31
C LEU A 88 13.93 1.10 -15.77
N GLY A 89 12.97 1.78 -15.15
CA GLY A 89 12.67 1.68 -13.72
C GLY A 89 12.26 0.27 -13.32
N VAL A 90 11.32 -0.35 -14.05
CA VAL A 90 10.89 -1.73 -13.80
C VAL A 90 12.02 -2.73 -14.01
N ILE A 91 12.85 -2.56 -15.05
CA ILE A 91 14.02 -3.42 -15.27
C ILE A 91 15.03 -3.28 -14.12
N GLY A 92 15.31 -2.05 -13.69
CA GLY A 92 16.18 -1.78 -12.54
C GLY A 92 15.63 -2.39 -11.25
N LEU A 93 14.32 -2.27 -11.03
CA LEU A 93 13.62 -2.85 -9.89
C LEU A 93 13.72 -4.37 -9.88
N LEU A 94 13.40 -5.03 -10.99
CA LEU A 94 13.48 -6.48 -11.11
C LEU A 94 14.89 -7.01 -10.87
N ARG A 95 15.93 -6.26 -11.27
CA ARG A 95 17.32 -6.62 -10.96
C ARG A 95 17.65 -6.47 -9.48
N LEU A 96 17.14 -5.42 -8.82
CA LEU A 96 17.38 -5.24 -7.39
C LEU A 96 16.66 -6.32 -6.56
N VAL A 97 15.41 -6.62 -6.91
CA VAL A 97 14.62 -7.68 -6.26
C VAL A 97 15.17 -9.06 -6.59
N GLY A 98 15.64 -9.29 -7.82
CA GLY A 98 16.26 -10.54 -8.27
C GLY A 98 17.51 -10.94 -7.48
N ASN A 99 18.17 -10.00 -6.81
CA ASN A 99 19.29 -10.28 -5.91
C ASN A 99 18.83 -10.85 -4.54
N VAL A 100 17.56 -10.65 -4.18
CA VAL A 100 16.99 -11.05 -2.88
C VAL A 100 16.08 -12.27 -3.04
N ILE A 101 15.35 -12.36 -4.15
CA ILE A 101 14.41 -13.43 -4.45
C ILE A 101 14.71 -13.95 -5.86
N THR A 102 14.78 -15.26 -6.05
CA THR A 102 14.85 -15.88 -7.37
C THR A 102 13.52 -15.70 -8.09
N LEU A 103 13.39 -14.62 -8.87
CA LEU A 103 12.26 -14.47 -9.78
C LEU A 103 12.52 -15.33 -11.03
N PRO A 104 11.46 -15.91 -11.63
CA PRO A 104 11.56 -16.40 -13.00
C PRO A 104 12.12 -15.28 -13.89
N ASP A 105 12.91 -15.62 -14.91
CA ASP A 105 13.43 -14.70 -15.94
C ASP A 105 12.30 -14.17 -16.85
N THR A 106 11.23 -13.66 -16.25
CA THR A 106 10.13 -12.99 -16.92
C THR A 106 10.57 -11.58 -17.29
N VAL A 107 10.94 -11.41 -18.55
CA VAL A 107 11.11 -10.10 -19.18
C VAL A 107 9.79 -9.32 -19.04
N PRO A 108 9.79 -8.02 -18.68
CA PRO A 108 8.58 -7.21 -18.68
C PRO A 108 7.85 -7.32 -20.03
N THR A 109 6.63 -7.84 -20.01
CA THR A 109 5.85 -8.03 -21.24
C THR A 109 5.26 -6.69 -21.68
N LEU A 110 5.89 -6.06 -22.66
CA LEU A 110 5.36 -4.89 -23.36
C LEU A 110 4.23 -5.33 -24.29
N THR A 111 3.03 -5.48 -23.76
CA THR A 111 1.84 -5.68 -24.60
C THR A 111 1.47 -4.36 -25.29
N PRO A 112 0.97 -4.40 -26.55
CA PRO A 112 0.51 -3.20 -27.24
C PRO A 112 -0.54 -2.42 -26.43
N LEU A 113 -1.34 -3.12 -25.62
CA LEU A 113 -2.34 -2.53 -24.75
C LEU A 113 -1.72 -1.69 -23.62
N VAL A 114 -0.64 -2.15 -22.99
CA VAL A 114 0.06 -1.38 -21.94
C VAL A 114 0.72 -0.13 -22.52
N VAL A 115 1.30 -0.24 -23.71
CA VAL A 115 1.91 0.89 -24.42
C VAL A 115 0.85 1.92 -24.82
N ALA A 116 -0.25 1.47 -25.42
CA ALA A 116 -1.36 2.35 -25.79
C ALA A 116 -2.01 2.97 -24.55
N GLY A 117 -2.26 2.18 -23.51
CA GLY A 117 -2.89 2.62 -22.27
C GLY A 117 -2.07 3.69 -21.55
N SER A 118 -0.76 3.49 -21.40
CA SER A 118 0.12 4.49 -20.77
C SER A 118 0.21 5.79 -21.56
N LEU A 119 0.30 5.72 -22.90
CA LEU A 119 0.27 6.91 -23.77
C LEU A 119 -1.05 7.67 -23.65
N VAL A 120 -2.18 6.97 -23.67
CA VAL A 120 -3.51 7.57 -23.54
C VAL A 120 -3.68 8.22 -22.17
N ILE A 121 -3.35 7.49 -21.09
CA ILE A 121 -3.52 7.97 -19.71
C ILE A 121 -2.64 9.21 -19.45
N GLY A 122 -1.36 9.17 -19.82
CA GLY A 122 -0.46 10.31 -19.62
C GLY A 122 -0.85 11.53 -20.45
N THR A 123 -1.24 11.33 -21.72
CA THR A 123 -1.69 12.42 -22.59
C THR A 123 -3.01 13.01 -22.10
N ALA A 124 -3.99 12.17 -21.74
CA ALA A 124 -5.27 12.60 -21.20
C ALA A 124 -5.09 13.40 -19.91
N THR A 125 -4.20 12.95 -19.01
CA THR A 125 -3.87 13.68 -17.78
C THR A 125 -3.33 15.07 -18.10
N THR A 126 -2.42 15.18 -19.07
CA THR A 126 -1.83 16.46 -19.47
C THR A 126 -2.90 17.42 -20.02
N VAL A 127 -3.77 16.90 -20.89
CA VAL A 127 -4.88 17.68 -21.47
C VAL A 127 -5.85 18.13 -20.37
N ILE A 128 -6.28 17.23 -19.49
CA ILE A 128 -7.18 17.55 -18.37
C ILE A 128 -6.56 18.60 -17.44
N ALA A 129 -5.29 18.45 -17.07
CA ALA A 129 -4.57 19.40 -16.23
C ALA A 129 -4.46 20.80 -16.87
N SER A 130 -4.25 20.85 -18.20
CA SER A 130 -4.16 22.10 -18.96
C SER A 130 -5.52 22.78 -19.24
N MET A 131 -6.63 22.06 -19.09
CA MET A 131 -7.97 22.53 -19.43
C MET A 131 -8.37 23.76 -18.62
N VAL A 132 -8.18 23.73 -17.29
CA VAL A 132 -8.54 24.84 -16.39
C VAL A 132 -7.77 26.12 -16.71
N PRO A 133 -6.43 26.13 -16.82
CA PRO A 133 -5.70 27.34 -17.18
C PRO A 133 -5.97 27.77 -18.63
N GLY A 134 -6.13 26.83 -19.57
CA GLY A 134 -6.52 27.13 -20.95
C GLY A 134 -7.86 27.86 -21.02
N TRP A 135 -8.87 27.37 -20.30
CA TRP A 135 -10.19 28.01 -20.27
C TRP A 135 -10.14 29.39 -19.63
N ARG A 136 -9.36 29.59 -18.57
CA ARG A 136 -9.16 30.91 -17.95
C ARG A 136 -8.52 31.91 -18.90
N ALA A 137 -7.55 31.48 -19.71
CA ALA A 137 -6.92 32.33 -20.74
C ALA A 137 -7.96 32.92 -21.70
N THR A 138 -8.95 32.11 -22.10
CA THR A 138 -10.01 32.55 -23.01
C THR A 138 -10.99 33.57 -22.40
N ARG A 139 -10.94 33.81 -21.10
CA ARG A 139 -11.80 34.81 -20.42
C ARG A 139 -11.11 36.16 -20.25
N ILE A 140 -9.82 36.28 -20.57
CA ILE A 140 -9.08 37.54 -20.53
C ILE A 140 -9.51 38.38 -21.74
N SER A 141 -9.91 39.63 -21.52
CA SER A 141 -10.36 40.51 -22.62
C SER A 141 -9.16 41.07 -23.38
N PRO A 142 -9.23 41.20 -24.73
CA PRO A 142 -8.13 41.74 -25.53
C PRO A 142 -7.70 43.15 -25.09
N VAL A 143 -8.68 43.99 -24.73
CA VAL A 143 -8.43 45.37 -24.28
C VAL A 143 -7.76 45.41 -22.90
N ALA A 144 -8.11 44.51 -21.98
CA ALA A 144 -7.45 44.44 -20.67
C ALA A 144 -6.03 43.88 -20.76
N ALA A 145 -5.75 43.01 -21.73
CA ALA A 145 -4.42 42.46 -21.96
C ALA A 145 -3.46 43.42 -22.70
N LEU A 146 -4.00 44.42 -23.41
CA LEU A 146 -3.23 45.43 -24.15
C LEU A 146 -3.03 46.74 -23.37
N GLY A 147 -3.84 47.02 -22.34
CA GLY A 147 -3.68 48.18 -21.46
C GLY A 147 -2.74 47.90 -20.28
N GLU A 148 -1.98 48.91 -19.84
CA GLU A 148 -1.11 48.84 -18.63
C GLU A 148 -1.88 48.63 -17.32
N VAL A 149 -3.22 48.67 -17.34
CA VAL A 149 -4.09 48.47 -16.17
C VAL A 149 -4.72 47.07 -16.18
N ALA A 150 -3.89 46.05 -16.31
CA ALA A 150 -4.23 44.74 -15.75
C ALA A 150 -3.89 44.72 -14.25
N GLU A 151 -4.35 45.72 -13.50
CA GLU A 151 -4.47 45.56 -12.05
C GLU A 151 -5.48 44.43 -11.85
N ASP A 152 -4.98 43.27 -11.42
CA ASP A 152 -5.72 42.10 -10.99
C ASP A 152 -6.64 42.49 -9.83
N ARG A 153 -7.77 43.16 -10.13
CA ARG A 153 -8.85 43.48 -9.20
C ARG A 153 -9.68 42.23 -8.93
N GLY A 154 -9.02 41.15 -8.53
CA GLY A 154 -9.66 40.03 -7.87
C GLY A 154 -9.89 40.38 -6.40
N ARG A 155 -10.93 41.18 -6.09
CA ARG A 155 -11.50 41.20 -4.74
C ARG A 155 -11.72 39.74 -4.35
N GLY A 156 -10.95 39.23 -3.39
CA GLY A 156 -10.90 37.80 -3.08
C GLY A 156 -12.31 37.26 -2.89
N SER A 157 -12.80 36.50 -3.87
CA SER A 157 -14.22 36.15 -3.91
C SER A 157 -14.58 35.37 -2.66
N THR A 158 -15.56 35.86 -1.91
CA THR A 158 -16.16 35.15 -0.78
C THR A 158 -16.57 33.74 -1.18
N ALA A 159 -16.99 33.55 -2.44
CA ALA A 159 -17.22 32.25 -3.04
C ALA A 159 -15.99 31.32 -2.98
N ARG A 160 -14.78 31.78 -3.36
CA ARG A 160 -13.57 30.95 -3.28
C ARG A 160 -13.20 30.63 -1.83
N ARG A 161 -13.45 31.57 -0.90
CA ARG A 161 -13.26 31.36 0.54
C ARG A 161 -14.19 30.26 1.05
N VAL A 162 -15.48 30.35 0.75
CA VAL A 162 -16.48 29.36 1.17
C VAL A 162 -16.20 28.00 0.53
N ILE A 163 -15.98 27.94 -0.79
CA ILE A 163 -15.67 26.70 -1.51
C ILE A 163 -14.42 26.04 -0.93
N GLY A 164 -13.35 26.80 -0.74
CA GLY A 164 -12.10 26.26 -0.21
C GLY A 164 -12.29 25.70 1.21
N THR A 165 -12.93 26.46 2.11
CA THR A 165 -13.14 26.01 3.50
C THR A 165 -14.07 24.80 3.56
N VAL A 166 -15.11 24.76 2.73
CA VAL A 166 -16.02 23.60 2.61
C VAL A 166 -15.28 22.39 2.06
N MET A 167 -14.42 22.54 1.05
CA MET A 167 -13.59 21.45 0.56
C MET A 167 -12.61 20.93 1.62
N ALA A 168 -11.97 21.84 2.37
CA ALA A 168 -11.01 21.47 3.41
C ALA A 168 -11.69 20.71 4.55
N LEU A 169 -12.74 21.29 5.13
CA LEU A 169 -13.47 20.69 6.24
C LEU A 169 -14.26 19.46 5.80
N GLY A 170 -14.95 19.54 4.66
CA GLY A 170 -15.76 18.44 4.12
C GLY A 170 -14.90 17.26 3.65
N GLY A 171 -13.74 17.52 3.04
CA GLY A 171 -12.78 16.47 2.71
C GLY A 171 -12.23 15.81 3.98
N LEU A 172 -11.80 16.59 4.97
CA LEU A 172 -11.28 16.03 6.22
C LEU A 172 -12.34 15.21 6.97
N THR A 173 -13.57 15.73 7.11
CA THR A 173 -14.64 15.02 7.81
C THR A 173 -15.08 13.78 7.04
N ALA A 174 -15.23 13.83 5.72
CA ALA A 174 -15.55 12.65 4.92
C ALA A 174 -14.47 11.57 5.01
N GLY A 175 -13.19 11.96 5.05
CA GLY A 175 -12.08 11.02 5.24
C GLY A 175 -12.10 10.36 6.61
N LEU A 176 -12.37 11.12 7.68
CA LEU A 176 -12.53 10.59 9.02
C LEU A 176 -13.76 9.67 9.14
N VAL A 177 -14.88 10.05 8.53
CA VAL A 177 -16.09 9.21 8.47
C VAL A 177 -15.80 7.92 7.71
N ALA A 178 -15.07 7.97 6.60
CA ALA A 178 -14.64 6.78 5.89
C ALA A 178 -13.81 5.86 6.78
N LEU A 179 -12.84 6.40 7.54
CA LEU A 179 -11.98 5.60 8.41
C LEU A 179 -12.73 4.96 9.59
N PHE A 180 -13.59 5.72 10.28
CA PHE A 180 -14.13 5.31 11.58
C PHE A 180 -15.59 4.88 11.57
N VAL A 181 -16.36 5.23 10.52
CA VAL A 181 -17.81 4.98 10.47
C VAL A 181 -18.19 4.03 9.34
N ILE A 182 -17.58 4.17 8.16
CA ILE A 182 -17.84 3.25 7.04
C ILE A 182 -17.21 1.89 7.37
N GLY A 183 -18.06 0.88 7.57
CA GLY A 183 -17.61 -0.49 7.86
C GLY A 183 -16.67 -1.03 6.78
N ALA A 184 -15.68 -1.82 7.19
CA ALA A 184 -14.67 -2.38 6.29
C ALA A 184 -15.27 -3.24 5.16
N ASN A 185 -16.48 -3.76 5.35
CA ASN A 185 -17.19 -4.60 4.38
C ASN A 185 -18.12 -3.82 3.43
N ALA A 186 -18.17 -2.49 3.52
CA ALA A 186 -18.98 -1.68 2.61
C ALA A 186 -18.41 -1.74 1.18
N ARG A 187 -19.15 -2.36 0.25
CA ARG A 187 -18.73 -2.54 -1.14
C ARG A 187 -19.42 -1.52 -2.05
N LEU A 188 -18.65 -0.94 -2.96
CA LEU A 188 -19.12 -0.13 -4.07
C LEU A 188 -18.82 -0.87 -5.37
N THR A 189 -19.86 -1.30 -6.06
CA THR A 189 -19.71 -1.90 -7.40
C THR A 189 -19.53 -0.78 -8.41
N LEU A 190 -18.31 -0.59 -8.90
CA LEU A 190 -18.05 0.28 -10.04
C LEU A 190 -18.24 -0.54 -11.31
N VAL A 191 -19.26 -0.19 -12.09
CA VAL A 191 -19.41 -0.71 -13.45
C VAL A 191 -18.46 0.10 -14.33
N ALA A 192 -17.19 -0.32 -14.36
CA ALA A 192 -16.22 0.14 -15.33
C ALA A 192 -15.82 -1.05 -16.20
N ALA A 193 -15.76 -0.84 -17.52
CA ALA A 193 -15.20 -1.83 -18.43
C ALA A 193 -13.71 -1.96 -18.13
N ASP A 194 -13.29 -3.11 -17.61
CA ASP A 194 -11.87 -3.46 -17.53
C ASP A 194 -11.28 -3.46 -18.95
N PRO A 195 -10.28 -2.61 -19.26
CA PRO A 195 -9.70 -2.51 -20.59
C PRO A 195 -9.02 -3.80 -21.06
N VAL A 196 -8.71 -4.72 -20.14
CA VAL A 196 -7.96 -5.96 -20.42
C VAL A 196 -8.91 -7.16 -20.59
N SER A 197 -10.01 -7.23 -19.85
CA SER A 197 -10.90 -8.40 -19.81
C SER A 197 -12.28 -8.20 -20.46
N GLY A 198 -12.65 -6.97 -20.85
CA GLY A 198 -13.83 -6.70 -21.69
C GLY A 198 -15.21 -6.87 -21.02
N ALA A 199 -15.32 -7.46 -19.84
CA ALA A 199 -16.52 -7.39 -19.00
C ALA A 199 -16.21 -7.82 -17.55
N GLY A 200 -16.54 -6.97 -16.58
CA GLY A 200 -16.54 -7.32 -15.16
C GLY A 200 -16.74 -6.10 -14.29
N ALA A 201 -17.89 -6.01 -13.61
CA ALA A 201 -18.09 -4.98 -12.60
C ALA A 201 -17.05 -5.16 -11.49
N THR A 202 -16.18 -4.18 -11.30
CA THR A 202 -15.15 -4.22 -10.26
C THR A 202 -15.75 -3.72 -8.95
N THR A 203 -15.87 -4.61 -7.97
CA THR A 203 -16.27 -4.24 -6.62
C THR A 203 -15.07 -3.66 -5.88
N VAL A 204 -15.11 -2.37 -5.61
CA VAL A 204 -14.11 -1.69 -4.77
C VAL A 204 -14.70 -1.39 -3.40
N ASN A 205 -13.84 -1.39 -2.39
CA ASN A 205 -14.26 -1.04 -1.04
C ASN A 205 -14.67 0.44 -0.98
N LEU A 206 -15.92 0.71 -0.59
CA LEU A 206 -16.48 2.06 -0.49
C LEU A 206 -15.64 2.92 0.44
N ARG A 207 -15.14 2.35 1.55
CA ARG A 207 -14.25 3.04 2.49
C ARG A 207 -13.02 3.58 1.79
N THR A 208 -12.36 2.75 0.99
CA THR A 208 -11.12 3.12 0.29
C THR A 208 -11.37 4.23 -0.74
N VAL A 209 -12.48 4.14 -1.49
CA VAL A 209 -12.84 5.15 -2.49
C VAL A 209 -13.15 6.48 -1.83
N VAL A 210 -14.00 6.49 -0.80
CA VAL A 210 -14.36 7.73 -0.08
C VAL A 210 -13.13 8.34 0.59
N PHE A 211 -12.27 7.52 1.20
CA PHE A 211 -11.02 8.00 1.78
C PHE A 211 -10.09 8.62 0.74
N ALA A 212 -9.86 7.96 -0.40
CA ALA A 212 -9.00 8.49 -1.45
C ALA A 212 -9.53 9.79 -2.05
N VAL A 213 -10.82 9.86 -2.37
CA VAL A 213 -11.46 11.07 -2.91
C VAL A 213 -11.40 12.21 -1.90
N SER A 214 -11.71 11.93 -0.63
CA SER A 214 -11.70 12.93 0.44
C SER A 214 -10.29 13.44 0.76
N ALA A 215 -9.27 12.59 0.70
CA ALA A 215 -7.86 12.98 0.79
C ALA A 215 -7.48 13.90 -0.38
N ALA A 216 -7.83 13.54 -1.62
CA ALA A 216 -7.57 14.37 -2.80
C ALA A 216 -8.25 15.74 -2.71
N VAL A 217 -9.52 15.77 -2.29
CA VAL A 217 -10.29 17.02 -2.08
C VAL A 217 -9.66 17.88 -0.99
N THR A 218 -9.21 17.27 0.12
CA THR A 218 -8.50 17.97 1.20
C THR A 218 -7.19 18.59 0.70
N LEU A 219 -6.41 17.86 -0.10
CA LEU A 219 -5.17 18.39 -0.69
C LEU A 219 -5.45 19.51 -1.70
N LEU A 220 -6.43 19.34 -2.60
CA LEU A 220 -6.88 20.37 -3.55
C LEU A 220 -7.41 21.62 -2.85
N SER A 221 -7.99 21.47 -1.65
CA SER A 221 -8.49 22.60 -0.87
C SER A 221 -7.38 23.61 -0.55
N PHE A 222 -6.13 23.19 -0.35
CA PHE A 222 -5.01 24.10 -0.10
C PHE A 222 -4.76 25.07 -1.26
N LEU A 223 -4.98 24.64 -2.51
CA LEU A 223 -4.89 25.52 -3.68
C LEU A 223 -5.99 26.59 -3.70
N VAL A 224 -7.16 26.27 -3.16
CA VAL A 224 -8.33 27.15 -3.13
C VAL A 224 -8.32 28.08 -1.91
N VAL A 225 -7.96 27.56 -0.74
CA VAL A 225 -7.91 28.25 0.55
C VAL A 225 -6.61 29.04 0.71
N GLY A 226 -5.52 28.68 0.05
CA GLY A 226 -4.20 29.25 0.34
C GLY A 226 -4.09 30.79 0.36
N PRO A 227 -4.87 31.59 -0.42
CA PRO A 227 -4.83 33.05 -0.29
C PRO A 227 -5.40 33.56 1.05
N LEU A 228 -6.27 32.78 1.71
CA LEU A 228 -6.70 33.02 3.09
C LEU A 228 -5.61 32.67 4.09
N VAL A 229 -4.89 31.55 3.87
CA VAL A 229 -3.88 31.02 4.80
C VAL A 229 -2.63 31.89 4.84
N ILE A 230 -2.23 32.48 3.71
CA ILE A 230 -1.04 33.33 3.61
C ILE A 230 -1.09 34.58 4.50
N GLY A 231 -2.27 35.12 4.77
CA GLY A 231 -2.42 36.29 5.65
C GLY A 231 -1.99 35.99 7.09
N PRO A 232 -2.64 35.04 7.78
CA PRO A 232 -2.27 34.58 9.13
C PRO A 232 -0.86 33.97 9.18
N VAL A 233 -0.54 33.05 8.27
CA VAL A 233 0.78 32.37 8.25
C VAL A 233 1.89 33.38 8.01
N GLY A 234 1.70 34.33 7.10
CA GLY A 234 2.65 35.43 6.87
C GLY A 234 2.81 36.38 8.06
N ARG A 235 1.86 36.43 9.01
CA ARG A 235 2.06 37.15 10.28
C ARG A 235 2.86 36.31 11.27
N ILE A 236 2.56 35.01 11.39
CA ILE A 236 3.23 34.11 12.33
C ILE A 236 4.70 33.90 11.92
N ILE A 237 4.94 33.48 10.67
CA ILE A 237 6.28 33.26 10.13
C ILE A 237 7.01 34.59 9.88
N GLY A 238 6.27 35.62 9.46
CA GLY A 238 6.85 36.94 9.20
C GLY A 238 7.24 37.72 10.46
N ALA A 239 6.68 37.40 11.64
CA ALA A 239 7.02 38.07 12.90
C ALA A 239 8.50 37.93 13.28
N PRO A 240 9.09 36.72 13.36
CA PRO A 240 10.51 36.57 13.62
C PRO A 240 11.38 37.12 12.48
N LEU A 241 10.98 36.97 11.22
CA LEU A 241 11.70 37.52 10.06
C LEU A 241 11.77 39.06 10.10
N ARG A 242 10.71 39.74 10.56
CA ARG A 242 10.70 41.19 10.76
C ARG A 242 11.52 41.62 11.97
N ARG A 243 11.55 40.79 13.02
CA ARG A 243 12.27 41.05 14.26
C ARG A 243 13.78 40.91 14.08
N PHE A 244 14.22 39.85 13.40
CA PHE A 244 15.63 39.45 13.32
C PHE A 244 16.27 39.68 11.94
N GLY A 245 15.48 39.70 10.86
CA GLY A 245 15.99 39.81 9.48
C GLY A 245 16.22 41.24 8.97
N GLY A 246 16.09 42.25 9.83
CA GLY A 246 16.32 43.66 9.48
C GLY A 246 15.45 44.15 8.31
N PRO A 247 15.94 45.11 7.49
CA PRO A 247 15.19 45.67 6.37
C PRO A 247 14.80 44.62 5.31
N VAL A 248 15.67 43.64 5.04
CA VAL A 248 15.44 42.58 4.05
C VAL A 248 14.32 41.63 4.49
N GLY A 249 14.32 41.20 5.76
CA GLY A 249 13.26 40.36 6.32
C GLY A 249 11.89 41.05 6.32
N ARG A 250 11.86 42.37 6.55
CA ARG A 250 10.64 43.17 6.43
C ARG A 250 10.11 43.18 5.00
N ILE A 251 10.95 43.53 4.02
CA ILE A 251 10.57 43.60 2.59
C ILE A 251 10.07 42.24 2.09
N ALA A 252 10.76 41.14 2.43
CA ALA A 252 10.35 39.79 2.06
C ALA A 252 8.95 39.43 2.61
N SER A 253 8.71 39.72 3.89
CA SER A 253 7.42 39.43 4.55
C SER A 253 6.25 40.26 4.01
N GLU A 254 6.52 41.47 3.52
CA GLU A 254 5.51 42.34 2.91
C GLU A 254 5.21 41.91 1.48
N ASN A 255 6.23 41.52 0.71
CA ASN A 255 6.07 41.05 -0.66
C ASN A 255 5.17 39.80 -0.74
N ALA A 256 5.39 38.82 0.14
CA ALA A 256 4.58 37.61 0.22
C ALA A 256 3.09 37.89 0.54
N ARG A 257 2.81 38.95 1.32
CA ARG A 257 1.44 39.35 1.69
C ARG A 257 0.75 40.21 0.64
N ARG A 258 1.52 40.89 -0.21
CA ARG A 258 0.99 41.81 -1.24
C ARG A 258 0.37 41.04 -2.41
N ASN A 259 0.95 39.89 -2.77
CA ASN A 259 0.47 39.02 -3.85
C ASN A 259 0.12 37.61 -3.33
N PRO A 260 -0.96 37.46 -2.53
CA PRO A 260 -1.27 36.19 -1.88
C PRO A 260 -1.65 35.10 -2.88
N SER A 261 -2.25 35.42 -4.03
CA SER A 261 -2.60 34.44 -5.07
C SER A 261 -1.35 33.78 -5.69
N ARG A 262 -0.34 34.56 -6.04
CA ARG A 262 0.93 34.08 -6.62
C ARG A 262 1.73 33.28 -5.59
N THR A 263 1.84 33.80 -4.37
CA THR A 263 2.52 33.11 -3.26
C THR A 263 1.83 31.80 -2.90
N THR A 264 0.50 31.75 -2.98
CA THR A 264 -0.27 30.52 -2.76
C THR A 264 0.04 29.48 -3.81
N ALA A 265 0.04 29.84 -5.10
CA ALA A 265 0.22 28.88 -6.17
C ALA A 265 1.57 28.15 -6.05
N THR A 266 2.63 28.89 -5.70
CA THR A 266 3.96 28.33 -5.48
C THR A 266 4.03 27.50 -4.19
N ALA A 267 3.44 27.99 -3.09
CA ALA A 267 3.44 27.27 -1.83
C ALA A 267 2.59 25.98 -1.90
N ALA A 268 1.43 26.03 -2.56
CA ALA A 268 0.51 24.89 -2.68
C ALA A 268 1.15 23.71 -3.43
N ALA A 269 1.91 23.97 -4.50
CA ALA A 269 2.64 22.92 -5.21
C ALA A 269 3.63 22.21 -4.28
N LEU A 270 4.42 22.97 -3.51
CA LEU A 270 5.35 22.42 -2.52
C LEU A 270 4.62 21.70 -1.38
N THR A 271 3.55 22.29 -0.85
CA THR A 271 2.75 21.70 0.24
C THR A 271 2.15 20.37 -0.19
N ILE A 272 1.57 20.28 -1.38
CA ILE A 272 0.97 19.03 -1.86
C ILE A 272 2.06 17.96 -2.06
N GLY A 273 3.19 18.31 -2.68
CA GLY A 273 4.32 17.39 -2.84
C GLY A 273 4.86 16.88 -1.51
N VAL A 274 5.16 17.78 -0.56
CA VAL A 274 5.65 17.42 0.77
C VAL A 274 4.60 16.64 1.56
N ALA A 275 3.32 17.02 1.49
CA ALA A 275 2.25 16.35 2.22
C ALA A 275 2.08 14.90 1.74
N ILE A 276 2.14 14.66 0.43
CA ILE A 276 2.05 13.31 -0.14
C ILE A 276 3.27 12.48 0.25
N ALA A 277 4.49 13.02 0.08
CA ALA A 277 5.72 12.33 0.47
C ALA A 277 5.74 11.99 1.97
N THR A 278 5.27 12.91 2.82
CA THR A 278 5.18 12.71 4.28
C THR A 278 4.10 11.71 4.64
N ALA A 279 2.90 11.81 4.06
CA ALA A 279 1.81 10.86 4.30
C ALA A 279 2.24 9.44 3.92
N LEU A 280 2.99 9.31 2.82
CA LEU A 280 3.57 8.04 2.41
C LEU A 280 4.61 7.53 3.41
N ALA A 281 5.59 8.36 3.79
CA ALA A 281 6.60 7.97 4.77
C ALA A 281 5.97 7.52 6.09
N VAL A 282 4.95 8.25 6.57
CA VAL A 282 4.19 7.90 7.77
C VAL A 282 3.40 6.61 7.56
N PHE A 283 2.79 6.39 6.39
CA PHE A 283 2.06 5.16 6.09
C PHE A 283 2.99 3.94 6.13
N VAL A 284 4.16 4.00 5.47
CA VAL A 284 5.17 2.93 5.50
C VAL A 284 5.64 2.67 6.92
N ALA A 285 6.02 3.73 7.65
CA ALA A 285 6.46 3.61 9.03
C ALA A 285 5.37 3.04 9.96
N SER A 286 4.11 3.42 9.74
CA SER A 286 2.98 2.92 10.51
C SER A 286 2.65 1.46 10.18
N LEU A 287 2.73 1.07 8.91
CA LEU A 287 2.55 -0.32 8.49
C LEU A 287 3.63 -1.21 9.13
N VAL A 288 4.90 -0.80 8.99
CA VAL A 288 6.05 -1.46 9.62
C VAL A 288 5.87 -1.55 11.14
N GLY A 289 5.52 -0.43 11.79
CA GLY A 289 5.31 -0.38 13.23
C GLY A 289 4.14 -1.24 13.71
N SER A 290 3.06 -1.31 12.92
CA SER A 290 1.89 -2.14 13.25
C SER A 290 2.20 -3.64 13.14
N VAL A 291 2.95 -4.04 12.10
CA VAL A 291 3.41 -5.43 11.95
C VAL A 291 4.36 -5.79 13.09
N LYS A 292 5.36 -4.94 13.37
CA LYS A 292 6.33 -5.17 14.45
C LYS A 292 5.63 -5.30 15.81
N GLY A 293 4.77 -4.33 16.15
CA GLY A 293 4.02 -4.33 17.41
C GLY A 293 3.09 -5.53 17.55
N GLY A 294 2.44 -5.96 16.47
CA GLY A 294 1.58 -7.16 16.46
C GLY A 294 2.36 -8.43 16.83
N PHE A 295 3.53 -8.65 16.20
CA PHE A 295 4.38 -9.79 16.54
C PHE A 295 4.98 -9.71 17.96
N GLU A 296 5.41 -8.52 18.42
CA GLU A 296 5.96 -8.34 19.77
C GLU A 296 4.93 -8.62 20.88
N GLU A 297 3.66 -8.26 20.69
CA GLU A 297 2.60 -8.53 21.68
C GLU A 297 2.16 -10.00 21.70
N GLN A 298 2.35 -10.72 20.58
CA GLN A 298 1.78 -12.05 20.36
C GLN A 298 2.80 -13.17 20.50
N LEU A 299 4.08 -12.96 20.16
CA LEU A 299 5.14 -13.97 20.31
C LEU A 299 5.78 -13.88 21.69
N ARG A 300 5.54 -14.90 22.52
CA ARG A 300 6.23 -15.11 23.82
C ARG A 300 7.49 -15.95 23.68
N GLY A 301 7.64 -16.68 22.58
CA GLY A 301 8.88 -17.35 22.22
C GLY A 301 10.03 -16.34 22.15
N GLN A 302 11.24 -16.81 22.45
CA GLN A 302 12.44 -15.96 22.50
C GLN A 302 13.37 -16.23 21.33
N ILE A 303 13.28 -17.41 20.73
CA ILE A 303 14.07 -17.84 19.58
C ILE A 303 13.12 -18.34 18.49
N VAL A 304 13.41 -17.98 17.24
CA VAL A 304 12.80 -18.53 16.03
C VAL A 304 13.87 -19.27 15.25
N VAL A 305 13.55 -20.49 14.82
CA VAL A 305 14.35 -21.23 13.84
C VAL A 305 13.57 -21.28 12.54
N SER A 306 14.18 -20.86 11.45
CA SER A 306 13.58 -20.93 10.11
C SER A 306 14.65 -21.18 9.05
N SER A 307 14.26 -21.81 7.93
CA SER A 307 15.08 -21.88 6.73
C SER A 307 14.78 -20.69 5.81
N GLY A 308 15.81 -19.89 5.54
CA GLY A 308 15.69 -18.68 4.72
C GLY A 308 14.77 -17.58 5.29
N LEU A 309 14.41 -16.60 4.45
CA LEU A 309 13.60 -15.45 4.81
C LEU A 309 12.14 -15.86 5.11
N GLY A 310 11.79 -15.92 6.39
CA GLY A 310 10.41 -16.12 6.87
C GLY A 310 9.81 -17.51 6.62
N GLY A 311 10.63 -18.54 6.35
CA GLY A 311 10.17 -19.92 6.11
C GLY A 311 9.33 -20.12 4.84
N ALA A 312 9.16 -19.08 4.01
CA ALA A 312 8.28 -19.09 2.84
C ALA A 312 9.01 -19.41 1.51
N THR A 313 10.34 -19.27 1.46
CA THR A 313 11.09 -19.27 0.18
C THR A 313 12.27 -20.24 0.10
N ALA A 314 12.70 -20.83 1.21
CA ALA A 314 13.74 -21.86 1.23
C ALA A 314 13.14 -23.12 1.82
N GLY A 315 13.29 -24.27 1.17
CA GLY A 315 12.72 -25.56 1.57
C GLY A 315 12.72 -25.72 3.09
N GLY A 316 11.55 -26.07 3.65
CA GLY A 316 11.32 -26.11 5.08
C GLY A 316 12.28 -27.07 5.79
N LEU A 317 12.29 -26.98 7.11
CA LEU A 317 13.06 -27.83 8.01
C LEU A 317 12.55 -29.27 7.90
N PRO A 318 13.40 -30.25 7.52
CA PRO A 318 13.01 -31.65 7.58
C PRO A 318 12.53 -32.03 8.97
N GLU A 319 11.57 -32.95 9.05
CA GLU A 319 10.97 -33.38 10.32
C GLU A 319 12.01 -33.93 11.33
N GLU A 320 13.13 -34.47 10.83
CA GLU A 320 14.26 -34.97 11.62
C GLU A 320 15.00 -33.86 12.39
N VAL A 321 14.94 -32.61 11.90
CA VAL A 321 15.60 -31.46 12.56
C VAL A 321 14.93 -31.13 13.88
N MET A 322 13.62 -31.34 13.99
CA MET A 322 12.86 -31.07 15.19
C MET A 322 13.41 -31.82 16.41
N SER A 323 13.69 -33.13 16.28
CA SER A 323 14.24 -33.93 17.39
C SER A 323 15.63 -33.47 17.81
N GLU A 324 16.50 -33.16 16.84
CA GLU A 324 17.87 -32.69 17.12
C GLU A 324 17.88 -31.31 17.78
N VAL A 325 16.97 -30.42 17.37
CA VAL A 325 16.81 -29.11 18.02
C VAL A 325 16.22 -29.28 19.41
N ALA A 326 15.19 -30.10 19.59
CA ALA A 326 14.55 -30.34 20.88
C ALA A 326 15.50 -30.90 21.96
N ASP A 327 16.51 -31.67 21.56
CA ASP A 327 17.53 -32.24 22.45
C ASP A 327 18.61 -31.22 22.90
N THR A 328 18.52 -29.96 22.47
CA THR A 328 19.51 -28.92 22.83
C THR A 328 19.29 -28.40 24.25
N ASP A 329 20.37 -28.41 25.05
CA ASP A 329 20.35 -27.91 26.43
C ASP A 329 19.91 -26.43 26.53
N GLY A 330 18.90 -26.19 27.37
CA GLY A 330 18.37 -24.86 27.69
C GLY A 330 17.04 -24.51 27.01
N ILE A 331 16.48 -25.41 26.20
CA ILE A 331 15.11 -25.28 25.66
C ILE A 331 14.09 -25.72 26.72
N ASP A 332 13.04 -24.92 26.90
CA ASP A 332 11.91 -25.23 27.77
C ASP A 332 10.72 -25.76 26.97
N THR A 333 10.26 -25.00 25.98
CA THR A 333 9.17 -25.37 25.09
C THR A 333 9.55 -25.12 23.64
N LEU A 334 9.23 -26.07 22.77
CA LEU A 334 9.38 -25.95 21.32
C LEU A 334 8.02 -26.17 20.65
N ALA A 335 7.55 -25.18 19.89
CA ALA A 335 6.39 -25.29 19.03
C ALA A 335 6.80 -25.26 17.56
N ARG A 336 6.41 -26.29 16.80
CA ARG A 336 6.61 -26.32 15.34
C ARG A 336 5.38 -25.84 14.58
N VAL A 337 5.63 -25.20 13.45
CA VAL A 337 4.60 -24.76 12.49
C VAL A 337 4.93 -25.32 11.12
N ARG A 338 3.95 -25.94 10.48
CA ARG A 338 4.06 -26.51 9.13
C ARG A 338 3.05 -25.86 8.19
N PHE A 339 3.52 -25.24 7.10
CA PHE A 339 2.62 -24.67 6.10
C PHE A 339 2.29 -25.71 5.04
N ILE A 340 1.00 -25.99 4.86
CA ILE A 340 0.53 -26.99 3.91
C ILE A 340 -0.40 -26.34 2.90
N PRO A 341 -0.05 -26.34 1.61
CA PRO A 341 -0.95 -25.83 0.58
C PRO A 341 -2.24 -26.66 0.53
N ALA A 342 -3.38 -26.01 0.72
CA ALA A 342 -4.70 -26.65 0.74
C ALA A 342 -5.79 -25.63 0.43
N THR A 343 -6.87 -26.06 -0.23
CA THR A 343 -7.99 -25.17 -0.57
C THR A 343 -9.15 -25.43 0.37
N VAL A 344 -9.55 -24.43 1.15
CA VAL A 344 -10.67 -24.55 2.09
C VAL A 344 -11.97 -24.14 1.41
N THR A 345 -12.92 -25.05 1.40
CA THR A 345 -14.27 -24.86 0.87
C THR A 345 -15.24 -24.67 2.02
N GLY A 346 -16.03 -23.60 1.93
CA GLY A 346 -17.05 -23.28 2.91
C GLY A 346 -18.24 -24.24 2.87
N ILE A 347 -19.11 -24.09 3.88
CA ILE A 347 -20.37 -24.85 4.00
C ILE A 347 -21.28 -24.62 2.77
N ASP A 348 -21.17 -23.44 2.16
CA ASP A 348 -21.89 -23.04 0.95
C ASP A 348 -21.31 -23.64 -0.34
N GLY A 349 -20.22 -24.41 -0.25
CA GLY A 349 -19.53 -25.01 -1.39
C GLY A 349 -18.61 -24.05 -2.13
N ASN A 350 -18.46 -22.81 -1.67
CA ASN A 350 -17.56 -21.84 -2.30
C ASN A 350 -16.16 -21.92 -1.66
N PRO A 351 -15.08 -21.85 -2.46
CA PRO A 351 -13.74 -21.73 -1.93
C PRO A 351 -13.61 -20.40 -1.16
N THR A 352 -13.14 -20.48 0.07
CA THR A 352 -13.06 -19.33 0.98
C THR A 352 -11.87 -18.41 0.76
N GLY A 353 -11.01 -18.75 -0.21
CA GLY A 353 -9.73 -18.09 -0.42
C GLY A 353 -8.74 -18.45 0.69
N GLY A 354 -7.45 -18.46 0.37
CA GLY A 354 -6.40 -18.93 1.28
C GLY A 354 -6.01 -20.38 0.98
N GLY A 355 -5.04 -20.55 0.09
CA GLY A 355 -4.54 -21.84 -0.35
C GLY A 355 -3.61 -22.56 0.64
N SER A 356 -3.74 -22.35 1.95
CA SER A 356 -2.88 -23.02 2.93
C SER A 356 -3.52 -23.17 4.30
N VAL A 357 -3.29 -24.33 4.92
CA VAL A 357 -3.55 -24.62 6.33
C VAL A 357 -2.22 -24.70 7.09
N SER A 358 -2.22 -24.31 8.37
CA SER A 358 -1.05 -24.45 9.24
C SER A 358 -1.22 -25.61 10.20
N GLY A 359 -0.29 -26.56 10.14
CA GLY A 359 -0.11 -27.59 11.14
C GLY A 359 0.61 -27.05 12.35
N ILE A 360 0.05 -27.28 13.53
CA ILE A 360 0.65 -26.91 14.81
C ILE A 360 0.48 -28.03 15.83
N ASP A 361 1.36 -28.05 16.83
CA ASP A 361 1.14 -28.78 18.07
C ASP A 361 0.42 -27.84 19.06
N PRO A 362 -0.87 -28.06 19.40
CA PRO A 362 -1.68 -27.04 20.07
C PRO A 362 -1.13 -26.58 21.42
N ALA A 363 -0.72 -27.50 22.28
CA ALA A 363 -0.24 -27.17 23.62
C ALA A 363 1.01 -26.27 23.61
N PRO A 364 2.14 -26.63 22.95
CA PRO A 364 3.31 -25.76 22.90
C PRO A 364 3.03 -24.48 22.11
N PHE A 365 2.26 -24.54 21.00
CA PHE A 365 1.96 -23.36 20.19
C PHE A 365 1.22 -22.27 20.98
N PHE A 366 0.10 -22.60 21.63
CA PHE A 366 -0.67 -21.60 22.39
C PHE A 366 0.03 -21.13 23.68
N SER A 367 1.09 -21.82 24.12
CA SER A 367 1.94 -21.36 25.22
C SER A 367 2.95 -20.29 24.78
N LEU A 368 3.47 -20.42 23.56
CA LEU A 368 4.48 -19.54 22.97
C LEU A 368 3.88 -18.43 22.11
N VAL A 369 2.66 -18.61 21.63
CA VAL A 369 1.94 -17.65 20.79
C VAL A 369 0.65 -17.28 21.49
N ASN A 370 0.57 -16.02 21.91
CA ASN A 370 -0.59 -15.45 22.55
C ASN A 370 -1.62 -15.06 21.48
N VAL A 371 -2.59 -15.95 21.27
CA VAL A 371 -3.68 -15.74 20.32
C VAL A 371 -4.98 -15.52 21.10
N PRO A 372 -5.63 -14.34 20.99
CA PRO A 372 -6.94 -14.12 21.57
C PRO A 372 -7.97 -15.14 21.04
N LEU A 373 -8.70 -15.78 21.95
CA LEU A 373 -9.66 -16.82 21.62
C LEU A 373 -11.09 -16.27 21.74
N VAL A 374 -11.88 -16.43 20.68
CA VAL A 374 -13.26 -15.92 20.58
C VAL A 374 -14.27 -17.01 20.93
N GLY A 375 -13.94 -18.27 20.66
CA GLY A 375 -14.79 -19.41 20.99
C GLY A 375 -14.02 -20.73 20.99
N GLY A 376 -14.31 -21.62 21.94
CA GLY A 376 -13.53 -22.84 22.16
C GLY A 376 -12.26 -22.58 22.99
N GLY A 377 -11.39 -23.59 23.09
CA GLY A 377 -10.10 -23.47 23.78
C GLY A 377 -9.01 -24.31 23.11
N PRO A 378 -7.72 -24.11 23.44
CA PRO A 378 -6.63 -24.87 22.82
C PRO A 378 -6.79 -26.39 22.94
N SER A 379 -7.40 -26.84 24.04
CA SER A 379 -7.67 -28.25 24.32
C SER A 379 -8.82 -28.84 23.49
N SER A 380 -9.65 -28.04 22.81
CA SER A 380 -10.67 -28.54 21.88
C SER A 380 -10.11 -28.84 20.48
N LEU A 381 -8.86 -28.43 20.21
CA LEU A 381 -8.18 -28.68 18.95
C LEU A 381 -7.60 -30.11 18.92
N LEU A 382 -8.50 -31.08 18.72
CA LEU A 382 -8.22 -32.52 18.64
C LEU A 382 -8.16 -32.99 17.18
N PRO A 383 -7.65 -34.22 16.91
CA PRO A 383 -7.67 -34.80 15.57
C PRO A 383 -9.08 -34.78 14.94
N GLY A 384 -9.16 -34.42 13.67
CA GLY A 384 -10.42 -34.19 12.95
C GLY A 384 -11.07 -32.82 13.19
N THR A 385 -10.40 -31.91 13.90
CA THR A 385 -10.87 -30.54 14.12
C THR A 385 -9.95 -29.47 13.54
N VAL A 386 -10.46 -28.25 13.41
CA VAL A 386 -9.77 -27.08 12.87
C VAL A 386 -10.09 -25.83 13.69
N ALA A 387 -9.11 -24.97 13.86
CA ALA A 387 -9.29 -23.62 14.35
C ALA A 387 -9.36 -22.64 13.18
N VAL A 388 -10.31 -21.71 13.22
CA VAL A 388 -10.54 -20.75 12.14
C VAL A 388 -10.38 -19.33 12.65
N ASP A 389 -9.74 -18.48 11.86
CA ASP A 389 -9.66 -17.05 12.12
C ASP A 389 -11.05 -16.41 12.23
N ALA A 390 -11.25 -15.56 13.22
CA ALA A 390 -12.55 -15.00 13.57
C ALA A 390 -13.11 -14.09 12.47
N ASP A 391 -12.28 -13.36 11.72
CA ASP A 391 -12.75 -12.54 10.61
C ASP A 391 -13.18 -13.41 9.43
N THR A 392 -12.45 -14.50 9.18
CA THR A 392 -12.82 -15.50 8.18
C THR A 392 -14.13 -16.19 8.54
N ALA A 393 -14.31 -16.57 9.81
CA ALA A 393 -15.55 -17.16 10.31
C ALA A 393 -16.72 -16.18 10.21
N ARG A 394 -16.54 -14.90 10.59
CA ARG A 394 -17.57 -13.84 10.45
C ARG A 394 -17.94 -13.61 8.98
N ALA A 395 -16.96 -13.59 8.08
CA ALA A 395 -17.19 -13.34 6.65
C ALA A 395 -18.02 -14.45 5.99
N ASN A 396 -17.91 -15.68 6.49
CA ASN A 396 -18.62 -16.85 5.97
C ASN A 396 -19.77 -17.32 6.90
N GLU A 397 -20.09 -16.54 7.93
CA GLU A 397 -21.13 -16.84 8.93
C GLU A 397 -20.95 -18.16 9.70
N TRP A 398 -19.71 -18.65 9.85
CA TRP A 398 -19.39 -19.90 10.54
C TRP A 398 -19.31 -19.76 12.06
N ARG A 399 -19.58 -20.87 12.75
CA ARG A 399 -19.56 -20.98 14.20
C ARG A 399 -18.78 -22.22 14.65
N VAL A 400 -18.39 -22.23 15.93
CA VAL A 400 -17.85 -23.43 16.57
C VAL A 400 -18.89 -24.56 16.48
N GLY A 401 -18.46 -25.71 15.97
CA GLY A 401 -19.28 -26.90 15.75
C GLY A 401 -19.58 -27.19 14.28
N ASP A 402 -19.48 -26.18 13.41
CA ASP A 402 -19.70 -26.33 11.97
C ASP A 402 -18.62 -27.18 11.31
N VAL A 403 -18.91 -27.73 10.13
CA VAL A 403 -18.00 -28.60 9.38
C VAL A 403 -17.60 -27.89 8.10
N ILE A 404 -16.29 -27.78 7.87
CA ILE A 404 -15.72 -27.24 6.64
C ILE A 404 -14.95 -28.32 5.91
N SER A 405 -14.86 -28.21 4.59
CA SER A 405 -14.17 -29.19 3.77
C SER A 405 -12.84 -28.60 3.30
N VAL A 406 -11.75 -29.33 3.50
CA VAL A 406 -10.41 -28.91 3.09
C VAL A 406 -9.90 -29.86 2.02
N PHE A 407 -9.68 -29.32 0.83
CA PHE A 407 -9.16 -30.03 -0.31
C PHE A 407 -7.63 -30.05 -0.28
N TYR A 408 -7.08 -31.26 -0.15
CA TYR A 408 -5.66 -31.53 -0.34
C TYR A 408 -5.43 -32.09 -1.73
N PRO A 409 -4.42 -31.60 -2.49
CA PRO A 409 -4.14 -32.08 -3.84
C PRO A 409 -3.91 -33.59 -3.95
N GLN A 410 -3.47 -34.24 -2.87
CA GLN A 410 -3.07 -35.65 -2.86
C GLN A 410 -4.19 -36.60 -2.46
N VAL A 411 -5.09 -36.18 -1.55
CA VAL A 411 -6.11 -37.05 -0.93
C VAL A 411 -7.54 -36.60 -1.25
N GLY A 412 -7.70 -35.41 -1.81
CA GLY A 412 -9.00 -34.82 -2.09
C GLY A 412 -9.55 -34.07 -0.87
N SER A 413 -10.87 -33.92 -0.82
CA SER A 413 -11.56 -33.19 0.24
C SER A 413 -11.70 -34.02 1.51
N VAL A 414 -11.29 -33.44 2.63
CA VAL A 414 -11.44 -34.01 3.97
C VAL A 414 -12.20 -33.01 4.84
N ASP A 415 -13.20 -33.50 5.56
CA ASP A 415 -14.08 -32.67 6.38
C ASP A 415 -13.52 -32.52 7.80
N TYR A 416 -13.47 -31.27 8.27
CA TYR A 416 -13.01 -30.92 9.61
C TYR A 416 -14.07 -30.12 10.36
N ARG A 417 -14.20 -30.41 11.65
CA ARG A 417 -15.09 -29.64 12.53
C ARG A 417 -14.39 -28.42 13.11
N ILE A 418 -15.00 -27.25 13.01
CA ILE A 418 -14.52 -26.03 13.67
C ILE A 418 -14.65 -26.21 15.18
N SER A 419 -13.53 -26.31 15.89
CA SER A 419 -13.50 -26.49 17.34
C SER A 419 -13.03 -25.25 18.09
N LEU A 420 -12.42 -24.30 17.38
CA LEU A 420 -11.84 -23.10 17.95
C LEU A 420 -11.97 -21.93 16.97
N LEU A 421 -12.31 -20.75 17.48
CA LEU A 421 -12.25 -19.46 16.76
C LEU A 421 -11.25 -18.56 17.46
N PHE A 422 -10.36 -17.96 16.68
CA PHE A 422 -9.25 -17.16 17.20
C PHE A 422 -9.10 -15.85 16.43
N GLU A 423 -8.62 -14.80 17.07
CA GLU A 423 -8.21 -13.56 16.39
C GLU A 423 -6.70 -13.63 16.18
N GLY A 424 -6.30 -14.00 14.97
CA GLY A 424 -4.91 -14.30 14.66
C GLY A 424 -4.03 -13.06 14.51
N PRO A 425 -2.72 -13.18 14.77
CA PRO A 425 -1.71 -12.26 14.25
C PRO A 425 -1.86 -11.95 12.76
N ILE A 426 -1.35 -10.79 12.35
CA ILE A 426 -1.03 -10.53 10.94
C ILE A 426 -0.02 -11.60 10.50
N GLY A 427 -0.40 -12.48 9.56
CA GLY A 427 0.51 -13.46 8.97
C GLY A 427 0.41 -14.89 9.52
N THR A 428 -0.44 -15.18 10.52
CA THR A 428 -0.83 -16.58 10.78
C THR A 428 -1.78 -17.08 9.69
N ALA A 429 -1.71 -18.37 9.34
CA ALA A 429 -2.68 -18.93 8.42
C ALA A 429 -4.10 -18.82 9.01
N SER A 430 -5.08 -18.56 8.14
CA SER A 430 -6.50 -18.45 8.50
C SER A 430 -7.09 -19.73 9.11
N TYR A 431 -6.34 -20.84 9.02
CA TYR A 431 -6.70 -22.16 9.50
C TYR A 431 -5.53 -22.80 10.25
N LEU A 432 -5.74 -23.15 11.52
CA LEU A 432 -4.79 -23.92 12.32
C LEU A 432 -5.35 -25.31 12.58
N MET A 433 -4.52 -26.34 12.44
CA MET A 433 -4.91 -27.73 12.61
C MET A 433 -3.87 -28.47 13.46
N PRO A 434 -4.28 -29.47 14.26
CA PRO A 434 -3.33 -30.40 14.86
C PRO A 434 -2.46 -31.05 13.78
N MET A 435 -1.16 -31.19 14.06
CA MET A 435 -0.21 -31.82 13.12
C MET A 435 -0.66 -33.24 12.71
N GLN A 436 -1.32 -33.96 13.63
CA GLN A 436 -1.87 -35.29 13.40
C GLN A 436 -2.89 -35.36 12.25
N ASN A 437 -3.59 -34.26 11.94
CA ASN A 437 -4.50 -34.21 10.79
C ASN A 437 -3.74 -34.24 9.46
N LEU A 438 -2.46 -33.85 9.48
CA LEU A 438 -1.67 -33.57 8.30
C LEU A 438 -0.74 -34.74 7.93
N ASP A 439 -0.43 -35.61 8.89
CA ASP A 439 0.48 -36.74 8.70
C ASP A 439 0.01 -37.69 7.59
N ASP A 440 -1.30 -37.95 7.49
CA ASP A 440 -1.87 -38.89 6.53
C ASP A 440 -2.31 -38.25 5.20
N VAL A 441 -2.48 -36.92 5.15
CA VAL A 441 -3.01 -36.20 3.99
C VAL A 441 -1.95 -35.46 3.18
N THR A 442 -0.69 -35.48 3.65
CA THR A 442 0.42 -34.79 3.00
C THR A 442 1.45 -35.75 2.42
N ALA A 443 1.84 -35.48 1.17
CA ALA A 443 2.96 -36.19 0.58
C ALA A 443 4.23 -35.92 1.39
N VAL A 444 5.12 -36.91 1.46
CA VAL A 444 6.40 -36.83 2.18
C VAL A 444 7.21 -35.59 1.79
N ALA A 445 7.12 -35.15 0.52
CA ALA A 445 7.76 -33.94 0.02
C ALA A 445 7.29 -32.63 0.69
N PHE A 446 6.12 -32.61 1.32
CA PHE A 446 5.56 -31.47 2.06
C PHE A 446 5.61 -31.65 3.58
N ARG A 447 6.24 -32.73 4.08
CA ARG A 447 6.52 -32.93 5.52
C ARG A 447 7.78 -32.16 5.92
N GLN A 448 7.74 -30.85 5.71
CA GLN A 448 8.80 -29.94 6.11
C GLN A 448 8.19 -28.85 6.97
N ASP A 449 8.73 -28.67 8.16
CA ASP A 449 8.30 -27.63 9.08
C ASP A 449 8.80 -26.27 8.58
N ALA A 450 7.95 -25.25 8.64
CA ALA A 450 8.31 -23.92 8.15
C ALA A 450 9.20 -23.18 9.17
N LEU A 451 8.87 -23.33 10.46
CA LEU A 451 9.53 -22.62 11.54
C LEU A 451 9.29 -23.27 12.90
N TYR A 452 10.22 -23.04 13.83
CA TYR A 452 10.11 -23.41 15.24
C TYR A 452 10.12 -22.16 16.11
N TYR A 453 9.15 -22.06 17.01
CA TYR A 453 9.15 -21.10 18.12
C TYR A 453 9.69 -21.80 19.36
N ILE A 454 10.62 -21.16 20.06
CA ILE A 454 11.31 -21.74 21.21
C ILE A 454 11.27 -20.76 22.40
N SER A 455 10.89 -21.27 23.58
CA SER A 455 11.22 -20.64 24.87
C SER A 455 12.44 -21.31 25.48
N VAL A 456 13.20 -20.56 26.25
CA VAL A 456 14.33 -21.09 27.02
C VAL A 456 13.95 -21.27 28.49
N VAL A 457 14.65 -22.17 29.17
CA VAL A 457 14.48 -22.42 30.61
C VAL A 457 14.71 -21.13 31.40
N PRO A 458 13.89 -20.84 32.44
CA PRO A 458 14.09 -19.66 33.27
C PRO A 458 15.52 -19.54 33.81
N GLY A 459 16.20 -18.45 33.45
CA GLY A 459 17.58 -18.16 33.87
C GLY A 459 18.67 -18.53 32.84
N ALA A 460 18.33 -19.20 31.74
CA ALA A 460 19.24 -19.37 30.61
C ALA A 460 19.31 -18.10 29.75
N ASP A 461 20.47 -17.81 29.16
CA ASP A 461 20.62 -16.74 28.16
C ASP A 461 20.08 -17.21 26.80
N PRO A 462 19.05 -16.54 26.24
CA PRO A 462 18.50 -16.91 24.94
C PRO A 462 19.51 -16.83 23.79
N ALA A 463 20.48 -15.92 23.88
CA ALA A 463 21.52 -15.78 22.86
C ALA A 463 22.44 -17.01 22.83
N GLU A 464 22.87 -17.48 24.01
CA GLU A 464 23.70 -18.70 24.11
C GLU A 464 22.95 -19.95 23.65
N VAL A 465 21.65 -20.06 23.96
CA VAL A 465 20.81 -21.17 23.48
C VAL A 465 20.66 -21.11 21.96
N ALA A 466 20.45 -19.92 21.38
CA ALA A 466 20.39 -19.75 19.93
C ALA A 466 21.69 -20.17 19.24
N ASP A 467 22.86 -19.80 19.79
CA ASP A 467 24.17 -20.21 19.27
C ASP A 467 24.37 -21.74 19.34
N ARG A 468 23.90 -22.39 20.40
CA ARG A 468 23.91 -23.86 20.52
C ARG A 468 23.04 -24.51 19.45
N ILE A 469 21.83 -23.99 19.23
CA ILE A 469 20.91 -24.47 18.18
C ILE A 469 21.55 -24.27 16.81
N ASP A 470 22.17 -23.12 16.53
CA ASP A 470 22.86 -22.86 15.25
C ASP A 470 23.99 -23.88 14.99
N GLY A 471 24.71 -24.28 16.04
CA GLY A 471 25.69 -25.37 15.97
C GLY A 471 25.10 -26.72 15.54
N VAL A 472 23.87 -27.03 15.97
CA VAL A 472 23.12 -28.22 15.51
C VAL A 472 22.68 -28.03 14.06
N LEU A 473 22.06 -26.88 13.73
CA LEU A 473 21.53 -26.58 12.40
C LEU A 473 22.61 -26.63 11.31
N ARG A 474 23.83 -26.18 11.58
CA ARG A 474 24.94 -26.29 10.60
C ARG A 474 25.24 -27.72 10.15
N ARG A 475 24.91 -28.74 10.98
CA ARG A 475 25.10 -30.15 10.66
C ARG A 475 23.91 -30.74 9.91
N VAL A 476 22.68 -30.43 10.33
CA VAL A 476 21.45 -31.09 9.87
C VAL A 476 20.64 -30.29 8.86
N ALA A 477 20.71 -28.95 8.92
CA ALA A 477 19.98 -28.03 8.08
C ALA A 477 20.78 -26.72 7.86
N PRO A 478 21.85 -26.75 7.04
CA PRO A 478 22.79 -25.62 6.90
C PRO A 478 22.17 -24.36 6.27
N ALA A 479 20.95 -24.45 5.71
CA ALA A 479 20.18 -23.32 5.20
C ALA A 479 19.26 -22.67 6.27
N ALA A 480 19.22 -23.23 7.48
CA ALA A 480 18.45 -22.73 8.60
C ALA A 480 19.35 -22.03 9.62
N SER A 481 18.77 -21.06 10.31
CA SER A 481 19.44 -20.32 11.38
C SER A 481 18.50 -20.13 12.56
N ALA A 482 19.05 -20.15 13.77
CA ALA A 482 18.36 -19.75 14.98
C ALA A 482 18.59 -18.26 15.23
N GLN A 483 17.53 -17.49 15.41
CA GLN A 483 17.59 -16.06 15.67
C GLN A 483 16.72 -15.69 16.87
N LEU A 484 17.12 -14.66 17.60
CA LEU A 484 16.26 -14.07 18.62
C LEU A 484 15.04 -13.42 17.95
N VAL A 485 13.86 -13.48 18.58
CA VAL A 485 12.63 -12.89 18.00
C VAL A 485 12.80 -11.44 17.56
N PRO A 486 13.44 -10.53 18.33
CA PRO A 486 13.63 -9.16 17.89
C PRO A 486 14.48 -9.04 16.61
N GLN A 487 15.52 -9.87 16.48
CA GLN A 487 16.39 -9.89 15.29
C GLN A 487 15.65 -10.46 14.09
N TRP A 488 14.96 -11.60 14.27
CA TRP A 488 14.14 -12.22 13.23
C TRP A 488 13.04 -11.27 12.74
N LEU A 489 12.42 -10.53 13.66
CA LEU A 489 11.39 -9.54 13.35
C LEU A 489 11.97 -8.37 12.58
N ASP A 490 13.13 -7.84 12.97
CA ASP A 490 13.82 -6.77 12.25
C ASP A 490 14.24 -7.22 10.84
N ASP A 491 14.74 -8.44 10.66
CA ASP A 491 15.09 -9.01 9.34
C ASP A 491 13.85 -9.21 8.45
N THR A 492 12.76 -9.71 9.04
CA THR A 492 11.47 -9.89 8.36
C THR A 492 10.91 -8.53 7.93
N VAL A 493 10.88 -7.56 8.85
CA VAL A 493 10.43 -6.19 8.61
C VAL A 493 11.34 -5.46 7.61
N ALA A 494 12.65 -5.68 7.63
CA ALA A 494 13.60 -5.07 6.71
C ALA A 494 13.28 -5.46 5.26
N THR A 495 12.77 -6.66 5.02
CA THR A 495 12.36 -7.12 3.70
C THR A 495 11.10 -6.41 3.21
N PHE A 496 10.09 -6.27 4.08
CA PHE A 496 8.91 -5.44 3.79
C PHE A 496 9.30 -3.97 3.57
N THR A 497 10.22 -3.47 4.38
CA THR A 497 10.72 -2.09 4.29
C THR A 497 11.50 -1.88 3.01
N LEU A 498 12.26 -2.86 2.54
CA LEU A 498 12.96 -2.81 1.25
C LEU A 498 11.96 -2.76 0.10
N ALA A 499 10.93 -3.60 0.12
CA ALA A 499 9.85 -3.56 -0.88
C ALA A 499 9.10 -2.21 -0.86
N LEU A 500 8.79 -1.68 0.32
CA LEU A 500 8.10 -0.39 0.47
C LEU A 500 9.00 0.80 0.09
N ASN A 501 10.29 0.76 0.43
CA ASN A 501 11.27 1.78 0.07
C ASN A 501 11.57 1.76 -1.43
N LEU A 502 11.56 0.60 -2.07
CA LEU A 502 11.64 0.50 -3.52
C LEU A 502 10.51 1.27 -4.19
N VAL A 503 9.29 1.09 -3.68
CA VAL A 503 8.12 1.82 -4.16
C VAL A 503 8.22 3.31 -3.86
N TYR A 504 8.76 3.68 -2.70
CA TYR A 504 9.05 5.07 -2.34
C TYR A 504 10.04 5.74 -3.31
N VAL A 505 11.10 5.04 -3.72
CA VAL A 505 12.11 5.55 -4.67
C VAL A 505 11.54 5.71 -6.10
N MET A 506 10.50 4.95 -6.46
CA MET A 506 9.84 5.11 -7.76
C MET A 506 8.99 6.38 -7.87
N LEU A 507 8.70 7.06 -6.76
CA LEU A 507 7.83 8.23 -6.67
C LEU A 507 8.65 9.53 -6.65
#